data_AF-A7HM75-F1
#
_entry.id   AF-A7HM75-F1
#
_cell.length_a   1.000
_cell.length_b   1.000
_cell.length_c   1.000
_cell.angle_alpha   90.00
_cell.angle_beta   90.00
_cell.angle_gamma   90.00
#
_symmetry.space_group_name_H-M   'P 1'
#
loop_
_entity.id
_entity.type
_entity.pdbx_description
1 polymer ?
#
loop_
_entity_poly.entity_id
_entity_poly.type
_entity_poly.pdbx_seq_one_letter_code
_entity_poly.pdbx_strand_id
1 'polypeptide(L)'
;MKRVSITLYGKSYEFATDGSEELINYVNRRIKDLQLNYKNLYEEIPFDELLVLMLCDLLEQEYNLKKNIESTLFRLKEKLKNVLQ
;
A
#
# COMPACT_ATOMS: atom_id res chain seq x y z
N MET A 1 21.74 4.44 -2.61
CA MET A 1 20.84 3.46 -1.99
C MET A 1 21.05 3.48 -0.48
N LYS A 2 19.98 3.57 0.29
CA LYS A 2 19.98 3.53 1.75
C LYS A 2 19.53 2.14 2.21
N ARG A 3 20.11 1.64 3.30
CA ARG A 3 19.58 0.44 3.97
C ARG A 3 18.43 0.84 4.88
N VAL A 4 17.34 0.12 4.78
CA VAL A 4 16.13 0.32 5.58
C VAL A 4 15.79 -1.00 6.25
N SER A 5 15.43 -0.91 7.52
CA SER A 5 14.94 -2.04 8.30
C SER A 5 13.45 -1.85 8.58
N ILE A 6 12.66 -2.90 8.35
CA ILE A 6 11.23 -2.96 8.69
C ILE A 6 11.00 -4.16 9.58
N THR A 7 10.15 -3.99 10.59
CA THR A 7 9.75 -5.08 11.49
C THR A 7 8.30 -5.47 11.20
N LEU A 8 8.10 -6.77 10.98
CA LEU A 8 6.81 -7.37 10.69
C LEU A 8 6.66 -8.66 11.52
N TYR A 9 5.67 -8.68 12.42
CA TYR A 9 5.39 -9.77 13.36
C TYR A 9 6.65 -10.26 14.11
N GLY A 10 7.44 -9.30 14.63
CA GLY A 10 8.66 -9.57 15.40
C GLY A 10 9.88 -9.99 14.57
N LYS A 11 9.73 -10.16 13.25
CA LYS A 11 10.85 -10.40 12.33
C LYS A 11 11.31 -9.10 11.70
N SER A 12 12.62 -8.88 11.66
CA SER A 12 13.23 -7.73 11.00
C SER A 12 13.71 -8.10 9.61
N TYR A 13 13.40 -7.25 8.63
CA TYR A 13 13.80 -7.39 7.24
C TYR A 13 14.60 -6.16 6.84
N GLU A 14 15.76 -6.39 6.24
CA GLU A 14 16.61 -5.33 5.72
C GLU A 14 16.60 -5.34 4.19
N PHE A 15 16.45 -4.16 3.60
CA PHE A 15 16.49 -4.00 2.15
C PHE A 15 17.14 -2.67 1.76
N ALA A 16 17.65 -2.62 0.53
CA ALA A 16 18.23 -1.42 -0.05
C ALA A 16 17.17 -0.70 -0.89
N THR A 17 17.01 0.61 -0.68
CA THR A 17 16.08 1.43 -1.47
C THR A 17 16.71 2.79 -1.80
N ASP A 18 16.30 3.36 -2.92
CA ASP A 18 16.54 4.75 -3.32
C ASP A 18 15.37 5.68 -2.95
N GLY A 19 14.34 5.14 -2.30
CA GLY A 19 13.16 5.87 -1.84
C GLY A 19 13.49 7.04 -0.92
N SER A 20 12.62 8.06 -0.96
CA SER A 20 12.69 9.19 -0.04
C SER A 20 12.42 8.75 1.39
N GLU A 21 12.86 9.56 2.35
CA GLU A 21 12.59 9.30 3.77
C GLU A 21 11.08 9.34 4.08
N GLU A 22 10.35 10.21 3.38
CA GLU A 22 8.88 10.26 3.44
C GLU A 22 8.24 8.93 3.01
N LEU A 23 8.70 8.35 1.90
CA LEU A 23 8.22 7.05 1.43
C LEU A 23 8.53 5.94 2.45
N ILE A 24 9.73 5.93 3.00
CA ILE A 24 10.15 4.95 4.02
C ILE A 24 9.26 5.07 5.28
N ASN A 25 8.99 6.29 5.73
CA ASN A 25 8.11 6.54 6.88
C ASN A 25 6.68 6.12 6.59
N TYR A 26 6.18 6.39 5.38
CA TYR A 26 4.87 5.94 4.92
C TYR A 26 4.77 4.41 4.96
N VAL A 27 5.74 3.70 4.39
CA VAL A 27 5.76 2.22 4.37
C VAL A 27 5.76 1.65 5.79
N ASN A 28 6.60 2.18 6.68
CA ASN A 28 6.66 1.75 8.07
C ASN A 28 5.31 1.91 8.80
N ARG A 29 4.63 3.04 8.60
CA ARG A 29 3.30 3.28 9.16
C ARG A 29 2.28 2.30 8.57
N ARG A 30 2.26 2.14 7.24
CA ARG A 30 1.31 1.25 6.56
C ARG A 30 1.46 -0.21 7.01
N ILE A 31 2.69 -0.68 7.22
CA ILE A 31 2.97 -2.02 7.76
C ILE A 31 2.40 -2.18 9.17
N LYS A 32 2.52 -1.16 10.03
CA LYS A 32 1.90 -1.18 11.37
C LYS A 32 0.38 -1.27 11.29
N ASP A 33 -0.23 -0.48 10.42
CA ASP A 33 -1.69 -0.49 10.23
C ASP A 33 -2.19 -1.85 9.73
N LEU A 34 -1.48 -2.46 8.77
CA LEU A 34 -1.81 -3.81 8.29
C LEU A 34 -1.69 -4.84 9.41
N GLN A 35 -0.61 -4.81 10.21
CA GLN A 35 -0.46 -5.73 11.35
C GLN A 35 -1.61 -5.63 12.35
N LEU A 36 -2.15 -4.42 12.56
CA LEU A 36 -3.31 -4.21 13.42
C LEU A 36 -4.59 -4.80 12.79
N ASN A 37 -4.81 -4.57 11.50
CA ASN A 37 -5.99 -5.07 10.78
C ASN A 37 -6.03 -6.61 10.73
N TYR A 38 -4.87 -7.24 10.61
CA TYR A 38 -4.73 -8.69 10.52
C TYR A 38 -4.31 -9.35 11.83
N LYS A 39 -4.36 -8.64 12.96
CA LYS A 39 -3.86 -9.14 14.25
C LYS A 39 -4.50 -10.47 14.67
N ASN A 40 -5.81 -10.61 14.48
CA ASN A 40 -6.53 -11.82 14.89
C ASN A 40 -6.17 -13.01 13.98
N LEU A 41 -6.01 -12.76 12.68
CA LEU A 41 -5.66 -13.80 11.70
C LEU A 41 -4.24 -14.33 11.88
N TYR A 42 -3.33 -13.54 12.45
CA TYR A 42 -1.95 -13.98 12.71
C TYR A 42 -1.85 -15.23 13.60
N GLU A 43 -2.81 -15.43 14.51
CA GLU A 43 -2.84 -16.62 15.37
C GLU A 43 -3.67 -17.77 14.76
N GLU A 44 -4.42 -17.50 13.68
CA GLU A 44 -5.39 -18.43 13.09
C GLU A 44 -4.89 -19.13 11.83
N ILE A 45 -4.04 -18.46 11.04
CA ILE A 45 -3.56 -18.98 9.74
C ILE A 45 -2.03 -18.98 9.65
N PRO A 46 -1.45 -19.85 8.79
CA PRO A 46 -0.02 -19.82 8.50
C PRO A 46 0.48 -18.44 8.07
N PHE A 47 1.71 -18.09 8.49
CA PHE A 47 2.27 -16.77 8.26
C PHE A 47 2.41 -16.41 6.77
N ASP A 48 2.78 -17.38 5.94
CA ASP A 48 2.87 -17.23 4.48
C ASP A 48 1.50 -16.97 3.84
N GLU A 49 0.47 -17.70 4.24
CA GLU A 49 -0.92 -17.44 3.82
C GLU A 49 -1.37 -16.02 4.22
N LEU A 50 -1.03 -15.59 5.44
CA LEU A 50 -1.31 -14.24 5.90
C LEU A 50 -0.61 -13.18 5.04
N LEU A 51 0.67 -13.38 4.72
CA LEU A 51 1.41 -12.45 3.85
C LEU A 51 0.79 -12.35 2.45
N VAL A 52 0.36 -13.48 1.88
CA VAL A 52 -0.34 -13.50 0.59
C VAL A 52 -1.66 -12.75 0.68
N LEU A 53 -2.43 -12.94 1.76
CA LEU A 53 -3.68 -12.20 1.99
C LEU A 53 -3.46 -10.69 2.08
N MET A 54 -2.46 -10.26 2.86
CA MET A 54 -2.08 -8.84 2.98
C MET A 54 -1.65 -8.26 1.63
N LEU A 55 -0.90 -9.03 0.82
CA LEU A 55 -0.49 -8.62 -0.52
C LEU A 55 -1.69 -8.44 -1.46
N CYS A 56 -2.63 -9.40 -1.46
CA CYS A 56 -3.84 -9.32 -2.26
C CYS A 56 -4.69 -8.09 -1.92
N ASP A 57 -4.88 -7.80 -0.62
CA ASP A 57 -5.62 -6.61 -0.17
C ASP A 57 -4.94 -5.30 -0.62
N LEU A 58 -3.60 -5.22 -0.53
CA LEU A 58 -2.86 -4.07 -1.04
C LEU A 58 -3.01 -3.88 -2.56
N LEU A 59 -2.95 -4.97 -3.33
CA LEU A 59 -3.13 -4.93 -4.78
C LEU A 59 -4.56 -4.54 -5.18
N GLU A 60 -5.56 -5.02 -4.44
CA GLU A 60 -6.95 -4.61 -4.65
C GLU A 60 -7.16 -3.12 -4.37
N GLN A 61 -6.58 -2.60 -3.28
CA GLN A 61 -6.62 -1.18 -2.97
C GLN A 61 -5.92 -0.34 -4.04
N GLU A 62 -4.76 -0.76 -4.53
CA GLU A 62 -4.05 -0.10 -5.64
C GLU A 62 -4.91 -0.06 -6.90
N TYR A 63 -5.50 -1.20 -7.29
CA TYR A 63 -6.37 -1.29 -8.45
C TYR A 63 -7.57 -0.33 -8.34
N ASN A 64 -8.24 -0.33 -7.19
CA ASN A 64 -9.39 0.53 -6.94
C ASN A 64 -9.01 2.02 -6.94
N LEU A 65 -7.87 2.39 -6.34
CA LEU A 65 -7.34 3.75 -6.38
C LEU A 65 -7.05 4.20 -7.81
N LYS A 66 -6.37 3.37 -8.61
CA LYS A 66 -6.06 3.67 -10.01
C LYS A 66 -7.34 3.91 -10.82
N LYS A 67 -8.31 3.01 -10.70
CA LYS A 67 -9.63 3.15 -11.35
C LYS A 67 -10.33 4.45 -10.96
N ASN A 68 -10.30 4.83 -9.68
CA ASN A 68 -10.91 6.06 -9.19
C ASN A 68 -10.21 7.31 -9.72
N ILE A 69 -8.87 7.31 -9.82
CA ILE A 69 -8.08 8.39 -10.41
C ILE A 69 -8.43 8.54 -11.89
N GLU A 70 -8.43 7.44 -12.65
CA GLU A 70 -8.78 7.45 -14.08
C GLU A 70 -10.20 7.98 -14.32
N SER A 71 -11.17 7.52 -13.54
CA SER A 71 -12.56 8.01 -13.60
C SER A 71 -12.65 9.51 -13.28
N THR A 72 -11.92 9.98 -12.27
CA THR A 72 -11.89 11.40 -11.88
C THR A 72 -11.26 12.25 -12.97
N LEU A 73 -10.14 11.82 -13.53
CA LEU A 73 -9.46 12.50 -14.63
C LEU A 73 -10.34 12.57 -15.88
N PHE A 74 -11.05 11.49 -16.22
CA PHE A 74 -11.99 11.47 -17.32
C PHE A 74 -13.08 12.52 -17.13
N ARG A 75 -13.72 12.54 -15.96
CA ARG A 75 -14.77 13.53 -15.61
C ARG A 75 -14.25 14.98 -15.66
N LEU A 76 -13.02 15.22 -15.21
CA LEU A 76 -12.40 16.55 -15.26
C LEU A 76 -12.15 16.99 -16.71
N LYS A 77 -11.64 16.10 -17.56
CA LYS A 77 -11.42 16.39 -18.99
C LYS A 77 -12.72 16.73 -19.71
N GLU A 78 -13.78 15.96 -19.47
CA GLU A 78 -15.11 16.23 -20.04
C GLU A 78 -15.65 17.60 -19.59
N LYS A 79 -15.54 17.93 -18.29
CA LYS A 79 -15.94 19.24 -17.79
C LYS A 79 -15.15 20.39 -18.41
N LEU A 80 -13.83 20.26 -18.51
CA LEU A 80 -12.98 21.31 -19.10
C LEU A 80 -13.30 21.53 -20.58
N LYS A 81 -13.57 20.46 -21.32
CA LYS A 81 -13.99 20.55 -22.73
C LYS A 81 -15.28 21.35 -22.90
N ASN A 82 -16.24 21.17 -21.99
CA ASN A 82 -17.52 21.88 -22.01
C ASN A 82 -17.42 23.35 -21.56
N VAL A 83 -16.34 23.75 -20.88
CA VAL A 83 -16.10 25.12 -20.41
C VAL A 83 -15.26 25.93 -21.40
N LEU A 84 -14.46 25.26 -22.23
CA LEU A 84 -13.59 25.88 -23.24
C LEU A 84 -14.21 25.93 -24.65
N GLN A 85 -15.46 25.50 -24.79
CA GLN A 85 -16.31 25.65 -25.98
C GLN A 85 -17.29 26.81 -25.78
#